data_AF-A0A4Y2XBX3-F1
#
_entry.id   AF-A0A4Y2XBX3-F1
#
_cell.length_a   1.000
_cell.length_b   1.000
_cell.length_c   1.000
_cell.angle_alpha   90.00
_cell.angle_beta   90.00
_cell.angle_gamma   90.00
#
_symmetry.space_group_name_H-M   'P 1'
#
loop_
_entity.id
_entity.type
_entity.pdbx_description
1 polymer ?
#
loop_
_entity_poly.entity_id
_entity_poly.type
_entity_poly.pdbx_seq_one_letter_code
_entity_poly.pdbx_strand_id
1 'polypeptide(L)'
;MEDSLFTSDTGVEVPLLKERHRILQETGKCLVEKFNGTFSTCVAMAKNSAQSLLKIVMENFPSYRDVATIDGQNVTFYKRAQILIADIWLCFEGKGYGAFDDIDSLTIFADYSNNHYGKVWKIIKMVLILSHGQGGFSVNKTLEIENLKDASYISQRVNHEFIKLSGAIYDLKITKEMRMAATSARAKYMQYLESERSKEKTETKQMKRKALEEEIYFLKQKKMFLQKDIHQTNEEAIDLANEAKKSKDINLFNKSHELRKTISEKEKINTLDVKLNEKSLELKDI
;
A
#
# COMPACT_ATOMS: atom_id res chain seq x y z
N MET A 1 24.98 14.15 -23.34
CA MET A 1 25.70 14.08 -22.06
C MET A 1 24.75 13.79 -20.89
N GLU A 2 23.47 14.20 -20.94
CA GLU A 2 22.47 13.85 -19.89
C GLU A 2 22.00 12.40 -19.91
N ASP A 3 21.91 11.76 -21.09
CA ASP A 3 21.35 10.40 -21.19
C ASP A 3 22.20 9.32 -20.51
N SER A 4 23.53 9.51 -20.38
CA SER A 4 24.41 8.50 -19.76
C SER A 4 24.38 8.48 -18.22
N LEU A 5 23.71 9.45 -17.57
CA LEU A 5 23.59 9.49 -16.11
C LEU A 5 22.41 8.63 -15.62
N PHE A 6 21.40 8.44 -16.48
CA PHE A 6 20.16 7.73 -16.15
C PHE A 6 20.02 6.38 -16.89
N THR A 7 21.08 5.93 -17.57
CA THR A 7 21.16 4.57 -18.11
C THR A 7 21.40 3.58 -16.98
N SER A 8 20.52 2.57 -16.86
CA SER A 8 20.75 1.46 -15.95
C SER A 8 21.93 0.60 -16.42
N ASP A 9 22.58 -0.09 -15.48
CA ASP A 9 23.67 -1.04 -15.78
C ASP A 9 23.17 -2.26 -16.60
N THR A 10 21.85 -2.47 -16.65
CA THR A 10 21.18 -3.49 -17.47
C THR A 10 20.81 -3.02 -18.87
N GLY A 11 21.10 -1.77 -19.23
CA GLY A 11 20.75 -1.19 -20.54
C GLY A 11 19.25 -0.92 -20.72
N VAL A 12 18.46 -1.05 -19.65
CA VAL A 12 17.04 -0.67 -19.63
C VAL A 12 16.93 0.84 -19.43
N GLU A 13 16.31 1.52 -20.38
CA GLU A 13 16.06 2.96 -20.26
C GLU A 13 14.96 3.26 -19.23
N VAL A 14 15.13 4.36 -18.49
CA VAL A 14 14.13 4.82 -17.52
C VAL A 14 12.83 5.21 -18.27
N PRO A 15 11.70 4.55 -17.97
CA PRO A 15 10.45 4.84 -18.67
C PRO A 15 10.02 6.30 -18.47
N LEU A 16 9.69 6.96 -19.60
CA LEU A 16 9.16 8.33 -19.64
C LEU A 16 10.07 9.37 -18.96
N LEU A 17 11.40 9.22 -19.02
CA LEU A 17 12.36 10.11 -18.36
C LEU A 17 12.11 11.61 -18.63
N LYS A 18 11.86 11.98 -19.90
CA LYS A 18 11.58 13.36 -20.28
C LYS A 18 10.32 13.92 -19.59
N GLU A 19 9.26 13.12 -19.52
CA GLU A 19 8.01 13.53 -18.88
C GLU A 19 8.18 13.61 -17.35
N ARG A 20 8.89 12.65 -16.74
CA ARG A 20 9.23 12.70 -15.31
C ARG A 20 10.03 13.95 -14.97
N HIS A 21 11.03 14.30 -15.79
CA HIS A 21 11.82 15.50 -15.60
C HIS A 21 10.97 16.77 -15.68
N ARG A 22 10.08 16.85 -16.68
CA ARG A 22 9.13 17.96 -16.83
C ARG A 22 8.22 18.08 -15.61
N ILE A 23 7.60 16.99 -15.17
CA ILE A 23 6.70 16.98 -14.00
C ILE A 23 7.45 17.41 -12.74
N LEU A 24 8.70 16.97 -12.57
CA LEU A 24 9.53 17.35 -11.43
C LEU A 24 9.81 18.87 -11.42
N GLN A 25 10.18 19.44 -12.56
CA GLN A 25 10.40 20.88 -12.69
C GLN A 25 9.11 21.68 -12.44
N GLU A 26 8.00 21.26 -13.03
CA GLU A 26 6.70 21.92 -12.89
C GLU A 26 6.21 21.91 -11.43
N THR A 27 6.33 20.75 -10.77
CA THR A 27 5.96 20.58 -9.37
C THR A 27 6.85 21.45 -8.47
N GLY A 28 8.17 21.42 -8.67
CA GLY A 28 9.11 22.23 -7.90
C GLY A 28 8.84 23.73 -8.05
N LYS A 29 8.62 24.20 -9.28
CA LYS A 29 8.27 25.59 -9.55
C LYS A 29 6.96 25.99 -8.85
N CYS A 30 5.91 25.19 -8.96
CA CYS A 30 4.63 25.42 -8.31
C CYS A 30 4.78 25.51 -6.78
N LEU A 31 5.56 24.61 -6.17
CA LEU A 31 5.83 24.61 -4.73
C LEU A 31 6.54 25.89 -4.28
N VAL A 32 7.58 26.31 -5.00
CA VAL A 32 8.35 27.53 -4.68
C VAL A 32 7.47 28.77 -4.81
N GLU A 33 6.69 28.87 -5.90
CA GLU A 33 5.91 30.08 -6.20
C GLU A 33 4.66 30.24 -5.32
N LYS A 34 4.01 29.12 -4.94
CA LYS A 34 2.68 29.17 -4.30
C LYS A 34 2.62 28.60 -2.88
N PHE A 35 3.62 27.80 -2.48
CA PHE A 35 3.55 26.99 -1.26
C PHE A 35 4.82 27.07 -0.41
N ASN A 36 5.56 28.18 -0.49
CA ASN A 36 6.80 28.42 0.27
C ASN A 36 7.86 27.31 0.10
N GLY A 37 7.88 26.66 -1.07
CA GLY A 37 8.82 25.59 -1.39
C GLY A 37 8.55 24.25 -0.71
N THR A 38 7.45 24.08 0.02
CA THR A 38 7.13 22.83 0.73
C THR A 38 5.69 22.39 0.55
N PHE A 39 5.49 21.08 0.37
CA PHE A 39 4.16 20.49 0.26
C PHE A 39 3.39 20.52 1.60
N SER A 40 4.07 20.63 2.74
CA SER A 40 3.40 20.78 4.04
C SER A 40 2.51 22.02 4.10
N THR A 41 2.83 23.08 3.34
CA THR A 41 1.96 24.26 3.18
C THR A 41 0.63 23.88 2.52
N CYS A 42 0.64 23.03 1.49
CA CYS A 42 -0.59 22.54 0.85
C CYS A 42 -1.48 21.81 1.85
N VAL A 43 -0.88 20.93 2.67
CA VAL A 43 -1.58 20.18 3.72
C VAL A 43 -2.15 21.11 4.78
N ALA A 44 -1.38 22.08 5.25
CA ALA A 44 -1.84 23.05 6.23
C ALA A 44 -2.99 23.92 5.70
N MET A 45 -2.93 24.34 4.43
CA MET A 45 -3.99 25.11 3.77
C MET A 45 -5.30 24.33 3.64
N ALA A 46 -5.23 22.99 3.58
CA ALA A 46 -6.40 22.13 3.52
C ALA A 46 -7.19 22.06 4.84
N LYS A 47 -6.65 22.58 5.95
CA LYS A 47 -7.32 22.67 7.26
C LYS A 47 -7.99 21.36 7.68
N ASN A 48 -7.22 20.27 7.66
CA ASN A 48 -7.67 18.91 8.01
C ASN A 48 -8.83 18.38 7.14
N SER A 49 -9.07 18.91 5.94
CA SER A 49 -10.03 18.33 4.99
C SER A 49 -9.31 17.69 3.80
N ALA A 50 -9.53 16.39 3.64
CA ALA A 50 -9.12 15.59 2.50
C ALA A 50 -9.69 16.14 1.18
N GLN A 51 -10.97 16.54 1.15
CA GLN A 51 -11.58 17.16 -0.04
C GLN A 51 -10.93 18.50 -0.39
N SER A 52 -10.59 19.30 0.63
CA SER A 52 -9.90 20.57 0.42
C SER A 52 -8.49 20.35 -0.13
N LEU A 53 -7.76 19.36 0.40
CA LEU A 53 -6.44 18.99 -0.11
C LEU A 53 -6.53 18.46 -1.55
N LEU A 54 -7.53 17.64 -1.85
CA LEU A 54 -7.81 17.13 -3.20
C LEU A 54 -7.97 18.29 -4.19
N LYS A 55 -8.79 19.28 -3.82
CA LYS A 55 -9.01 20.47 -4.65
C LYS A 55 -7.71 21.28 -4.86
N ILE A 56 -6.96 21.55 -3.79
CA ILE A 56 -5.67 22.27 -3.87
C ILE A 56 -4.72 21.54 -4.81
N VAL A 57 -4.61 20.22 -4.69
CA VAL A 57 -3.73 19.41 -5.51
C VAL A 57 -4.15 19.48 -6.98
N MET A 58 -5.43 19.30 -7.25
CA MET A 58 -6.00 19.32 -8.59
C MET A 58 -5.85 20.68 -9.28
N GLU A 59 -6.01 21.78 -8.55
CA GLU A 59 -5.88 23.13 -9.12
C GLU A 59 -4.43 23.49 -9.44
N ASN A 60 -3.47 22.99 -8.67
CA ASN A 60 -2.08 23.46 -8.73
C ASN A 60 -1.09 22.47 -9.35
N PHE A 61 -1.40 21.18 -9.41
CA PHE A 61 -0.51 20.16 -9.96
C PHE A 61 -1.20 19.40 -11.10
N PRO A 62 -1.07 19.87 -12.35
CA PRO A 62 -1.68 19.25 -13.53
C PRO A 62 -1.37 17.75 -13.72
N SER A 63 -0.21 17.29 -13.26
CA SER A 63 0.21 15.88 -13.31
C SER A 63 -0.70 14.93 -12.51
N TYR A 64 -1.49 15.46 -11.56
CA TYR A 64 -2.46 14.69 -10.77
C TYR A 64 -3.86 14.64 -11.40
N ARG A 65 -4.09 15.35 -12.52
CA ARG A 65 -5.39 15.40 -13.19
C ARG A 65 -5.62 14.17 -14.05
N ASP A 66 -6.24 13.15 -13.46
CA ASP A 66 -6.74 11.97 -14.18
C ASP A 66 -8.03 12.27 -14.95
N VAL A 67 -7.90 13.06 -16.02
CA VAL A 67 -9.00 13.42 -16.93
C VAL A 67 -8.77 12.73 -18.27
N ALA A 68 -9.80 12.05 -18.77
CA ALA A 68 -9.83 11.49 -20.12
C ALA A 68 -11.13 11.90 -20.81
N THR A 69 -11.09 12.10 -22.13
CA THR A 69 -12.29 12.35 -22.92
C THR A 69 -12.72 11.03 -23.57
N ILE A 70 -13.92 10.57 -23.25
CA ILE A 70 -14.55 9.36 -23.81
C ILE A 70 -15.86 9.79 -24.47
N ASP A 71 -16.03 9.52 -25.76
CA ASP A 71 -17.23 9.87 -26.55
C ASP A 71 -17.65 11.35 -26.41
N GLY A 72 -16.67 12.26 -26.36
CA GLY A 72 -16.89 13.70 -26.20
C GLY A 72 -17.24 14.14 -24.78
N GLN A 73 -17.30 13.21 -23.81
CA GLN A 73 -17.52 13.51 -22.40
C GLN A 73 -16.21 13.44 -21.62
N ASN A 74 -15.98 14.42 -20.77
CA ASN A 74 -14.85 14.40 -19.85
C ASN A 74 -15.17 13.47 -18.67
N VAL A 75 -14.40 12.39 -18.55
CA VAL A 75 -14.47 11.42 -17.46
C VAL A 75 -13.29 11.66 -16.53
N THR A 76 -13.58 11.80 -15.23
CA THR A 76 -12.59 12.15 -14.22
C THR A 76 -12.61 11.17 -13.05
N PHE A 77 -11.44 10.63 -12.70
CA PHE A 77 -11.30 9.75 -11.53
C PHE A 77 -10.54 10.40 -10.38
N TYR A 78 -9.66 11.36 -10.68
CA TYR A 78 -8.77 12.05 -9.73
C TYR A 78 -8.04 11.10 -8.77
N LYS A 79 -7.75 9.88 -9.23
CA LYS A 79 -7.31 8.81 -8.36
C LYS A 79 -5.88 9.04 -7.88
N ARG A 80 -5.00 9.61 -8.70
CA ARG A 80 -3.67 10.05 -8.28
C ARG A 80 -3.72 10.99 -7.09
N ALA A 81 -4.61 11.99 -7.14
CA ALA A 81 -4.75 12.96 -6.07
C ALA A 81 -5.37 12.34 -4.80
N GLN A 82 -6.35 11.44 -4.95
CA GLN A 82 -6.91 10.69 -3.82
C GLN A 82 -5.88 9.76 -3.16
N ILE A 83 -5.05 9.07 -3.95
CA ILE A 83 -3.98 8.19 -3.45
C ILE A 83 -2.96 9.01 -2.65
N LEU A 84 -2.54 10.16 -3.15
CA LEU A 84 -1.62 11.04 -2.43
C LEU A 84 -2.13 11.37 -1.01
N ILE A 85 -3.41 11.70 -0.88
CA ILE A 85 -4.00 12.06 0.42
C ILE A 85 -4.11 10.83 1.33
N ALA A 86 -4.50 9.69 0.76
CA ALA A 86 -4.55 8.41 1.48
C ALA A 86 -3.16 7.99 1.98
N ASP A 87 -2.11 8.17 1.18
CA ASP A 87 -0.72 7.89 1.55
C ASP A 87 -0.27 8.81 2.69
N ILE A 88 -0.62 10.11 2.65
CA ILE A 88 -0.34 11.04 3.75
C ILE A 88 -1.07 10.58 5.03
N TRP A 89 -2.35 10.22 4.93
CA TRP A 89 -3.11 9.72 6.09
C TRP A 89 -2.47 8.45 6.67
N LEU A 90 -2.08 7.50 5.81
CA LEU A 90 -1.41 6.24 6.21
C LEU A 90 -0.05 6.48 6.85
N CYS A 91 0.80 7.31 6.24
CA CYS A 91 2.14 7.62 6.74
C CYS A 91 2.13 8.26 8.14
N PHE A 92 1.10 9.05 8.45
CA PHE A 92 0.98 9.71 9.75
C PHE A 92 -0.09 9.09 10.67
N GLU A 93 -0.66 7.94 10.29
CA GLU A 93 -1.69 7.22 11.06
C GLU A 93 -2.87 8.12 11.50
N GLY A 94 -3.32 9.02 10.62
CA GLY A 94 -4.41 9.96 10.92
C GLY A 94 -4.05 11.07 11.92
N LYS A 95 -2.76 11.32 12.20
CA LYS A 95 -2.28 12.35 13.14
C LYS A 95 -1.48 13.43 12.41
N GLY A 96 -1.31 14.61 13.03
CA GLY A 96 -0.47 15.68 12.48
C GLY A 96 -0.86 16.05 11.05
N TYR A 97 0.07 15.93 10.10
CA TYR A 97 -0.18 16.19 8.67
C TYR A 97 -1.18 15.22 8.02
N GLY A 98 -1.43 14.06 8.62
CA GLY A 98 -2.44 13.10 8.16
C GLY A 98 -3.79 13.22 8.87
N ALA A 99 -3.98 14.19 9.76
CA ALA A 99 -5.26 14.39 10.44
C ALA A 99 -6.28 14.99 9.47
N PHE A 100 -7.10 14.13 8.87
CA PHE A 100 -8.19 14.53 7.99
C PHE A 100 -9.54 14.12 8.60
N ASP A 101 -10.45 15.07 8.75
CA ASP A 101 -11.76 14.88 9.39
C ASP A 101 -12.76 14.12 8.49
N ASP A 102 -12.54 14.19 7.17
CA ASP A 102 -13.39 13.65 6.10
C ASP A 102 -12.61 12.64 5.22
N ILE A 103 -11.64 11.91 5.78
CA ILE A 103 -10.83 10.96 5.02
C ILE A 103 -11.67 9.87 4.33
N ASP A 104 -12.78 9.49 4.96
CA ASP A 104 -13.79 8.54 4.48
C ASP A 104 -14.58 9.03 3.26
N SER A 105 -14.53 10.35 2.97
CA SER A 105 -15.10 10.91 1.75
C SER A 105 -14.30 10.57 0.48
N LEU A 106 -13.03 10.15 0.62
CA LEU A 106 -12.23 9.70 -0.51
C LEU A 106 -12.66 8.31 -0.95
N THR A 107 -12.67 8.08 -2.26
CA THR A 107 -13.09 6.79 -2.80
C THR A 107 -12.06 5.71 -2.45
N ILE A 108 -12.40 4.78 -1.57
CA ILE A 108 -11.55 3.63 -1.22
C ILE A 108 -11.35 2.77 -2.49
N PHE A 109 -10.17 2.17 -2.64
CA PHE A 109 -9.99 1.11 -3.64
C PHE A 109 -11.02 0.01 -3.36
N ALA A 110 -11.78 -0.42 -4.36
CA ALA A 110 -12.64 -1.58 -4.18
C ALA A 110 -11.78 -2.78 -3.76
N ASP A 111 -12.23 -3.59 -2.81
CA ASP A 111 -11.53 -4.81 -2.42
C ASP A 111 -11.43 -5.75 -3.64
N TYR A 112 -10.22 -5.86 -4.21
CA TYR A 112 -9.97 -6.58 -5.47
C TYR A 112 -9.57 -8.05 -5.26
N SER A 113 -9.83 -8.62 -4.08
CA SER A 113 -9.68 -10.06 -3.84
C SER A 113 -10.60 -10.92 -4.71
N ASN A 114 -11.61 -10.33 -5.36
CA ASN A 114 -12.55 -11.04 -6.24
C ASN A 114 -12.15 -10.92 -7.72
N ASN A 115 -11.71 -12.04 -8.30
CA ASN A 115 -11.19 -12.23 -9.66
C ASN A 115 -12.21 -11.95 -10.81
N HIS A 116 -13.36 -11.36 -10.51
CA HIS A 116 -14.48 -11.18 -11.45
C HIS A 116 -14.33 -9.98 -12.40
N TYR A 117 -13.38 -9.09 -12.16
CA TYR A 117 -13.23 -7.84 -12.92
C TYR A 117 -11.89 -7.74 -13.68
N GLY A 118 -11.46 -8.80 -14.36
CA GLY A 118 -10.17 -8.86 -15.06
C GLY A 118 -9.91 -7.75 -16.12
N LYS A 119 -10.97 -7.21 -16.74
CA LYS A 119 -10.86 -6.06 -17.66
C LYS A 119 -10.64 -4.74 -16.92
N VAL A 120 -11.38 -4.53 -15.82
CA VAL A 120 -11.20 -3.37 -14.94
C VAL A 120 -9.82 -3.42 -14.29
N TRP A 121 -9.31 -4.60 -13.94
CA TRP A 121 -7.95 -4.79 -13.43
C TRP A 121 -6.86 -4.35 -14.41
N LYS A 122 -7.04 -4.53 -15.73
CA LYS A 122 -6.11 -3.99 -16.73
C LYS A 122 -6.13 -2.47 -16.80
N ILE A 123 -7.32 -1.87 -16.73
CA ILE A 123 -7.48 -0.40 -16.73
C ILE A 123 -6.92 0.18 -15.43
N ILE A 124 -7.22 -0.42 -14.29
CA ILE A 124 -6.66 -0.06 -12.98
C ILE A 124 -5.15 -0.27 -12.97
N LYS A 125 -4.62 -1.35 -13.55
CA LYS A 125 -3.16 -1.50 -13.73
C LYS A 125 -2.58 -0.39 -14.58
N MET A 126 -3.22 0.01 -15.67
CA MET A 126 -2.75 1.15 -16.48
C MET A 126 -2.83 2.46 -15.70
N VAL A 127 -3.94 2.73 -15.02
CA VAL A 127 -4.10 3.91 -14.15
C VAL A 127 -3.07 3.87 -13.04
N LEU A 128 -2.86 2.75 -12.35
CA LEU A 128 -1.85 2.58 -11.30
C LEU A 128 -0.44 2.65 -11.85
N ILE A 129 -0.12 2.12 -13.03
CA ILE A 129 1.21 2.25 -13.66
C ILE A 129 1.48 3.71 -14.06
N LEU A 130 0.45 4.43 -14.51
CA LEU A 130 0.51 5.87 -14.82
C LEU A 130 0.45 6.74 -13.55
N SER A 131 -0.14 6.24 -12.46
CA SER A 131 -0.21 6.86 -11.12
C SER A 131 1.07 6.62 -10.32
N HIS A 132 1.73 5.47 -10.56
CA HIS A 132 3.07 5.13 -10.10
C HIS A 132 4.12 5.79 -11.01
N GLY A 133 3.96 7.09 -11.22
CA GLY A 133 5.10 7.99 -11.07
C GLY A 133 5.41 8.09 -9.59
N GLN A 134 6.03 7.05 -9.03
CA GLN A 134 6.76 7.03 -7.76
C GLN A 134 6.76 8.38 -7.02
N GLY A 135 5.84 8.56 -6.07
CA GLY A 135 6.25 9.22 -4.84
C GLY A 135 7.54 8.51 -4.40
N GLY A 136 8.59 9.29 -4.16
CA GLY A 136 9.95 8.80 -3.99
C GLY A 136 10.02 7.52 -3.16
N PHE A 137 10.84 6.57 -3.62
CA PHE A 137 11.11 5.27 -2.98
C PHE A 137 10.04 4.18 -3.11
N SER A 138 9.42 3.99 -4.27
CA SER A 138 8.92 2.64 -4.58
C SER A 138 10.10 1.79 -5.07
N VAL A 139 10.47 0.87 -4.20
CA VAL A 139 11.27 -0.31 -4.51
C VAL A 139 10.67 -0.97 -5.76
N ASN A 140 11.31 -0.71 -6.89
CA ASN A 140 10.95 -1.31 -8.16
C ASN A 140 11.36 -2.77 -8.02
N LYS A 141 10.43 -3.72 -8.06
CA LYS A 141 10.76 -5.15 -7.82
C LYS A 141 11.80 -5.70 -8.82
N THR A 142 11.97 -5.02 -9.95
CA THR A 142 13.01 -5.27 -10.95
C THR A 142 14.34 -4.52 -10.65
N LEU A 143 14.30 -3.38 -9.93
CA LEU A 143 15.49 -2.73 -9.34
C LEU A 143 15.80 -3.24 -7.92
N GLU A 144 15.03 -4.16 -7.35
CA GLU A 144 15.32 -4.77 -6.04
C GLU A 144 16.66 -5.53 -6.06
N ILE A 145 17.08 -5.95 -7.27
CA ILE A 145 18.39 -6.54 -7.53
C ILE A 145 19.49 -5.46 -7.59
N GLU A 146 19.17 -4.21 -7.95
CA GLU A 146 20.12 -3.13 -8.23
C GLU A 146 20.08 -1.94 -7.25
N ASN A 147 19.17 -1.92 -6.27
CA ASN A 147 19.32 -1.08 -5.09
C ASN A 147 20.49 -1.64 -4.26
N LEU A 148 21.71 -1.35 -4.73
CA LEU A 148 22.92 -1.38 -3.94
C LEU A 148 22.58 -0.78 -2.57
N LYS A 149 22.55 -1.62 -1.55
CA LYS A 149 22.26 -1.17 -0.17
C LYS A 149 23.19 0.00 0.16
N ASP A 150 22.75 0.95 0.98
CA ASP A 150 23.51 2.17 1.34
C ASP A 150 25.00 1.90 1.63
N ALA A 151 25.32 0.78 2.27
CA ALA A 151 26.68 0.33 2.54
C ALA A 151 27.57 0.21 1.28
N SER A 152 27.00 -0.20 0.15
CA SER A 152 27.71 -0.34 -1.13
C SER A 152 27.99 1.01 -1.78
N TYR A 153 27.05 1.95 -1.72
CA TYR A 153 27.28 3.34 -2.16
C TYR A 153 28.35 4.04 -1.31
N ILE A 154 28.28 3.87 0.02
CA ILE A 154 29.32 4.38 0.94
C ILE A 154 30.68 3.77 0.57
N SER A 155 30.74 2.45 0.33
CA SER A 155 31.99 1.76 -0.04
C SER A 155 32.57 2.26 -1.37
N GLN A 156 31.73 2.44 -2.39
CA GLN A 156 32.18 2.99 -3.68
C GLN A 156 32.68 4.43 -3.55
N ARG A 157 32.01 5.26 -2.74
CA ARG A 157 32.44 6.65 -2.53
C ARG A 157 33.77 6.73 -1.80
N VAL A 158 33.97 5.91 -0.77
CA VAL A 158 35.24 5.80 -0.04
C VAL A 158 36.36 5.35 -0.97
N ASN A 159 36.11 4.35 -1.83
CA ASN A 159 37.09 3.91 -2.82
C ASN A 159 37.43 5.01 -3.82
N HIS A 160 36.43 5.75 -4.31
CA HIS A 160 36.63 6.85 -5.25
C HIS A 160 37.39 8.03 -4.65
N GLU A 161 37.06 8.42 -3.42
CA GLU A 161 37.79 9.44 -2.66
C GLU A 161 39.25 9.01 -2.43
N PHE A 162 39.46 7.74 -2.05
CA PHE A 162 40.79 7.20 -1.84
C PHE A 162 41.64 7.20 -3.12
N ILE A 163 41.06 6.82 -4.26
CA ILE A 163 41.74 6.85 -5.57
C ILE A 163 42.08 8.28 -5.97
N LYS A 164 41.15 9.24 -5.79
CA LYS A 164 41.42 10.66 -6.07
C LYS A 164 42.55 11.24 -5.21
N LEU A 165 42.61 10.87 -3.93
CA LEU A 165 43.63 11.33 -3.00
C LEU A 165 45.00 10.70 -3.27
N SER A 166 45.02 9.45 -3.73
CA SER A 166 46.25 8.67 -3.93
C SER A 166 46.92 8.89 -5.29
N GLY A 167 46.29 9.66 -6.19
CA GLY A 167 46.81 9.91 -7.54
C GLY A 167 46.58 8.72 -8.49
N ALA A 168 47.56 8.41 -9.35
CA ALA A 168 47.42 7.32 -10.31
C ALA A 168 47.45 5.94 -9.61
N ILE A 169 46.65 4.99 -10.10
CA ILE A 169 46.57 3.61 -9.57
C ILE A 169 47.95 2.94 -9.50
N TYR A 170 48.88 3.34 -10.36
CA TYR A 170 50.20 2.76 -10.52
C TYR A 170 51.21 3.17 -9.44
N ASP A 171 50.98 4.27 -8.70
CA ASP A 171 51.86 4.73 -7.60
C ASP A 171 51.41 4.20 -6.22
N LEU A 172 50.34 3.40 -6.20
CA LEU A 172 49.70 2.97 -4.97
C LEU A 172 50.48 1.80 -4.32
N LYS A 173 51.21 2.10 -3.24
CA LYS A 173 51.99 1.09 -2.51
C LYS A 173 51.07 0.11 -1.78
N ILE A 174 50.98 -1.12 -2.27
CA ILE A 174 50.13 -2.18 -1.68
C ILE A 174 50.61 -2.53 -0.27
N THR A 175 49.82 -2.17 0.74
CA THR A 175 50.12 -2.47 2.14
C THR A 175 49.73 -3.89 2.53
N LYS A 176 50.18 -4.34 3.71
CA LYS A 176 49.85 -5.68 4.24
C LYS A 176 48.36 -5.78 4.59
N GLU A 177 47.77 -4.69 5.06
CA GLU A 177 46.36 -4.56 5.43
C GLU A 177 45.47 -4.74 4.21
N MET A 178 45.84 -4.14 3.07
CA MET A 178 45.11 -4.30 1.80
C MET A 178 45.09 -5.77 1.34
N ARG A 179 46.24 -6.47 1.46
CA ARG A 179 46.32 -7.89 1.13
C ARG A 179 45.46 -8.73 2.07
N MET A 180 45.47 -8.46 3.37
CA MET A 180 44.63 -9.17 4.35
C MET A 180 43.13 -8.90 4.12
N ALA A 181 42.76 -7.68 3.77
CA ALA A 181 41.40 -7.32 3.42
C ALA A 181 40.94 -8.06 2.16
N ALA A 182 41.77 -8.12 1.11
CA ALA A 182 41.47 -8.86 -0.12
C ALA A 182 41.31 -10.37 0.14
N THR A 183 42.20 -10.98 0.92
CA THR A 183 42.11 -12.41 1.27
C THR A 183 40.86 -12.74 2.07
N SER A 184 40.42 -11.85 2.96
CA SER A 184 39.23 -12.06 3.81
C SER A 184 37.91 -11.66 3.13
N ALA A 185 37.95 -10.95 1.99
CA ALA A 185 36.76 -10.42 1.31
C ALA A 185 35.75 -11.52 0.95
N ARG A 186 36.24 -12.66 0.42
CA ARG A 186 35.37 -13.79 0.06
C ARG A 186 34.67 -14.38 1.28
N ALA A 187 35.37 -14.58 2.39
CA ALA A 187 34.77 -15.12 3.62
C ALA A 187 33.70 -14.18 4.17
N LYS A 188 33.98 -12.87 4.20
CA LYS A 188 33.01 -11.84 4.63
C LYS A 188 31.77 -11.81 3.73
N TYR A 189 31.95 -11.95 2.41
CA TYR A 189 30.84 -12.01 1.47
C TYR A 189 29.96 -13.25 1.69
N MET A 190 30.56 -14.42 1.92
CA MET A 190 29.79 -15.64 2.19
C MET A 190 29.00 -15.53 3.50
N GLN A 191 29.60 -14.98 4.56
CA GLN A 191 28.89 -14.70 5.82
C GLN A 191 27.73 -13.71 5.63
N TYR A 192 27.94 -12.66 4.83
CA TYR A 192 26.88 -11.72 4.47
C TYR A 192 25.72 -12.43 3.77
N LEU A 193 25.99 -13.26 2.75
CA LEU A 193 24.96 -14.02 2.04
C LEU A 193 24.17 -14.97 2.97
N GLU A 194 24.84 -15.64 3.91
CA GLU A 194 24.18 -16.48 4.92
C GLU A 194 23.28 -15.66 5.86
N SER A 195 23.74 -14.49 6.27
CA SER A 195 22.96 -13.57 7.10
C SER A 195 21.72 -13.06 6.37
N GLU A 196 21.84 -12.74 5.08
CA GLU A 196 20.73 -12.27 4.25
C GLU A 196 19.69 -13.35 4.01
N ARG A 197 20.11 -14.59 3.69
CA ARG A 197 19.20 -15.74 3.58
C ARG A 197 18.46 -16.01 4.88
N SER A 198 19.12 -15.79 6.03
CA SER A 198 18.51 -15.97 7.34
C SER A 198 17.47 -14.88 7.63
N LYS A 199 17.77 -13.62 7.29
CA LYS A 199 16.81 -12.50 7.39
C LYS A 199 15.59 -12.70 6.50
N GLU A 200 15.78 -13.09 5.25
CA GLU A 200 14.69 -13.35 4.32
C GLU A 200 13.76 -14.47 4.82
N LYS A 201 14.32 -15.54 5.41
CA LYS A 201 13.53 -16.59 6.07
C LYS A 201 12.73 -16.07 7.26
N THR A 202 13.29 -15.17 8.07
CA THR A 202 12.56 -14.58 9.20
C THR A 202 11.48 -13.60 8.74
N GLU A 203 11.76 -12.77 7.74
CA GLU A 203 10.81 -11.80 7.18
C GLU A 203 9.63 -12.50 6.49
N THR A 204 9.89 -13.56 5.71
CA THR A 204 8.83 -14.36 5.08
C THR A 204 7.95 -15.06 6.11
N LYS A 205 8.51 -15.59 7.19
CA LYS A 205 7.73 -16.13 8.32
C LYS A 205 6.89 -15.03 8.99
N GLN A 206 7.48 -13.87 9.25
CA GLN A 206 6.77 -12.75 9.88
C GLN A 206 5.63 -12.22 8.99
N MET A 207 5.84 -12.11 7.68
CA MET A 207 4.80 -11.71 6.72
C MET A 207 3.64 -12.73 6.69
N LYS A 208 3.95 -14.03 6.65
CA LYS A 208 2.91 -15.09 6.72
C LYS A 208 2.11 -15.01 8.01
N ARG A 209 2.78 -14.79 9.14
CA ARG A 209 2.15 -14.60 10.44
C ARG A 209 1.19 -13.41 10.45
N LYS A 210 1.64 -12.24 9.97
CA LYS A 210 0.80 -11.03 9.88
C LYS A 210 -0.43 -11.25 9.01
N ALA A 211 -0.27 -11.85 7.83
CA ALA A 211 -1.40 -12.15 6.93
C ALA A 211 -2.44 -13.07 7.59
N LEU A 212 -1.99 -14.08 8.34
CA LEU A 212 -2.89 -14.96 9.08
C LEU A 212 -3.59 -14.25 10.24
N GLU A 213 -2.89 -13.39 10.97
CA GLU A 213 -3.46 -12.56 12.05
C GLU A 213 -4.57 -11.63 11.53
N GLU A 214 -4.36 -11.02 10.36
CA GLU A 214 -5.36 -10.20 9.65
C GLU A 214 -6.58 -11.03 9.20
N GLU A 215 -6.36 -12.22 8.63
CA GLU A 215 -7.44 -13.13 8.22
C GLU A 215 -8.29 -13.57 9.43
N ILE A 216 -7.65 -13.93 10.54
CA ILE A 216 -8.33 -14.27 11.80
C ILE A 216 -9.13 -13.08 12.33
N TYR A 217 -8.55 -11.88 12.31
CA TYR A 217 -9.25 -10.67 12.73
C TYR A 217 -10.53 -10.45 11.92
N PHE A 218 -10.45 -10.57 10.60
CA PHE A 218 -11.60 -10.43 9.71
C PHE A 218 -12.68 -11.48 10.00
N LEU A 219 -12.30 -12.74 10.18
CA LEU A 219 -13.23 -13.82 10.53
C LEU A 219 -13.91 -13.58 11.88
N LYS A 220 -13.20 -13.06 12.88
CA LYS A 220 -13.79 -12.67 14.18
C LYS A 220 -14.83 -11.56 14.02
N GLN A 221 -14.51 -10.51 13.26
CA GLN A 221 -15.45 -9.41 13.01
C GLN A 221 -16.70 -9.90 12.29
N LYS A 222 -16.54 -10.72 11.25
CA LYS A 222 -17.65 -11.30 10.51
C LYS A 222 -18.55 -12.19 11.39
N LYS A 223 -17.95 -13.00 12.27
CA LYS A 223 -18.69 -13.80 13.25
C LYS A 223 -19.51 -12.91 14.19
N MET A 224 -18.90 -11.88 14.77
CA MET A 224 -19.57 -10.96 15.69
C MET A 224 -20.77 -10.28 15.04
N PHE A 225 -20.64 -9.81 13.80
CA PHE A 225 -21.74 -9.20 13.04
C PHE A 225 -22.89 -10.17 12.80
N LEU A 226 -22.59 -11.39 12.35
CA LEU A 226 -23.62 -12.42 12.12
C LEU A 226 -24.34 -12.83 13.41
N GLN A 227 -23.61 -12.90 14.53
CA GLN A 227 -24.21 -13.18 15.84
C GLN A 227 -25.19 -12.08 16.26
N LYS A 228 -24.83 -10.81 16.06
CA LYS A 228 -25.71 -9.67 16.36
C LYS A 228 -26.96 -9.67 15.47
N ASP A 229 -26.80 -9.91 14.17
CA ASP A 229 -27.90 -10.01 13.21
C ASP A 229 -28.88 -11.14 13.56
N ILE A 230 -28.35 -12.33 13.93
CA ILE A 230 -29.17 -13.46 14.39
C ILE A 230 -29.91 -13.13 15.68
N HIS A 231 -29.24 -12.48 16.64
CA HIS A 231 -29.87 -12.11 17.91
C HIS A 231 -31.05 -11.16 17.67
N GLN A 232 -30.83 -10.10 16.88
CA GLN A 232 -31.89 -9.15 16.54
C GLN A 232 -33.04 -9.82 15.78
N THR A 233 -32.74 -10.64 14.75
CA THR A 233 -33.77 -11.36 13.99
C THR A 233 -34.58 -12.30 14.89
N ASN A 234 -33.94 -12.92 15.89
CA ASN A 234 -34.61 -13.80 16.83
C ASN A 234 -35.51 -13.02 17.82
N GLU A 235 -35.07 -11.85 18.29
CA GLU A 235 -35.90 -10.95 19.09
C GLU A 235 -37.14 -10.50 18.30
N GLU A 236 -36.96 -10.06 17.06
CA GLU A 236 -38.07 -9.69 16.16
C GLU A 236 -39.05 -10.86 15.95
N ALA A 237 -38.54 -12.09 15.78
CA ALA A 237 -39.39 -13.28 15.67
C ALA A 237 -40.13 -13.62 16.98
N ILE A 238 -39.55 -13.34 18.15
CA ILE A 238 -40.20 -13.52 19.46
C ILE A 238 -41.31 -12.48 19.64
N ASP A 239 -41.06 -11.23 19.29
CA ASP A 239 -42.04 -10.14 19.41
C ASP A 239 -43.25 -10.38 18.51
N LEU A 240 -43.02 -10.74 17.24
CA LEU A 240 -44.09 -11.12 16.31
C LEU A 240 -44.91 -12.32 16.81
N ALA A 241 -44.26 -13.31 17.44
CA ALA A 241 -44.96 -14.44 18.03
C ALA A 241 -45.81 -14.05 19.26
N ASN A 242 -45.32 -13.11 20.08
CA ASN A 242 -46.05 -12.59 21.23
C ASN A 242 -47.24 -11.72 20.81
N GLU A 243 -47.07 -10.92 19.75
CA GLU A 243 -48.13 -10.11 19.16
C GLU A 243 -49.20 -11.00 18.52
N ALA A 244 -48.80 -12.03 17.75
CA ALA A 244 -49.71 -13.02 17.18
C ALA A 244 -50.57 -13.72 18.24
N LYS A 245 -50.01 -14.02 19.43
CA LYS A 245 -50.76 -14.60 20.55
C LYS A 245 -51.81 -13.63 21.12
N LYS A 246 -51.50 -12.32 21.15
CA LYS A 246 -52.42 -11.28 21.65
C LYS A 246 -53.53 -10.98 20.64
N SER A 247 -53.19 -10.85 19.36
CA SER A 247 -54.12 -10.48 18.28
C SER A 247 -54.87 -11.68 17.68
N LYS A 248 -54.40 -12.92 17.90
CA LYS A 248 -54.83 -14.15 17.23
C LYS A 248 -54.69 -14.11 15.71
N ASP A 249 -53.76 -13.29 15.19
CA ASP A 249 -53.49 -13.19 13.76
C ASP A 249 -52.49 -14.28 13.31
N ILE A 250 -52.95 -15.17 12.45
CA ILE A 250 -52.15 -16.29 11.91
C ILE A 250 -51.07 -15.82 10.93
N ASN A 251 -51.22 -14.64 10.32
CA ASN A 251 -50.23 -14.11 9.39
C ASN A 251 -48.94 -13.69 10.12
N LEU A 252 -49.08 -13.10 11.31
CA LEU A 252 -47.94 -12.74 12.16
C LEU A 252 -47.19 -13.98 12.66
N PHE A 253 -47.92 -15.06 12.96
CA PHE A 253 -47.33 -16.34 13.31
C PHE A 253 -46.50 -16.94 12.17
N ASN A 254 -47.04 -16.95 10.95
CA ASN A 254 -46.32 -17.40 9.76
C ASN A 254 -45.06 -16.55 9.51
N LYS A 255 -45.16 -15.23 9.68
CA LYS A 255 -44.01 -14.32 9.54
C LYS A 255 -42.90 -14.59 10.55
N SER A 256 -43.26 -14.82 11.82
CA SER A 256 -42.30 -15.26 12.86
C SER A 256 -41.64 -16.60 12.50
N HIS A 257 -42.41 -17.55 11.98
CA HIS A 257 -41.90 -18.87 11.59
C HIS A 257 -40.89 -18.78 10.43
N GLU A 258 -41.18 -17.98 9.40
CA GLU A 258 -40.26 -17.74 8.28
C GLU A 258 -38.93 -17.10 8.73
N LEU A 259 -38.98 -16.16 9.68
CA LEU A 259 -37.77 -15.56 10.26
C LEU A 259 -36.92 -16.60 11.01
N ARG A 260 -37.55 -17.49 11.79
CA ARG A 260 -36.84 -18.59 12.49
C ARG A 260 -36.24 -19.62 11.54
N LYS A 261 -36.93 -19.92 10.43
CA LYS A 261 -36.40 -20.79 9.37
C LYS A 261 -35.15 -20.19 8.73
N THR A 262 -35.18 -18.88 8.45
CA THR A 262 -34.03 -18.13 7.94
C THR A 262 -32.84 -18.14 8.91
N ILE A 263 -33.08 -18.11 10.23
CA ILE A 263 -32.02 -18.22 11.26
C ILE A 263 -31.39 -19.62 11.25
N SER A 264 -32.19 -20.68 11.10
CA SER A 264 -31.71 -22.07 10.99
C SER A 264 -30.81 -22.25 9.76
N GLU A 265 -31.16 -21.65 8.63
CA GLU A 265 -30.32 -21.66 7.42
C GLU A 265 -29.05 -20.78 7.55
N LYS A 266 -29.00 -19.87 8.55
CA LYS A 266 -27.84 -19.04 8.90
C LYS A 266 -26.85 -19.71 9.87
N GLU A 267 -26.89 -21.04 10.05
CA GLU A 267 -25.85 -21.87 10.74
C GLU A 267 -24.40 -21.75 10.16
N LYS A 268 -24.16 -20.76 9.31
CA LYS A 268 -22.87 -20.28 8.84
C LYS A 268 -21.89 -19.96 9.99
N ILE A 269 -22.37 -19.71 11.21
CA ILE A 269 -21.50 -19.53 12.40
C ILE A 269 -20.63 -20.76 12.66
N ASN A 270 -21.20 -21.97 12.59
CA ASN A 270 -20.43 -23.20 12.85
C ASN A 270 -19.31 -23.38 11.83
N THR A 271 -19.59 -23.06 10.56
CA THR A 271 -18.56 -23.10 9.50
C THR A 271 -17.49 -22.02 9.67
N LEU A 272 -17.84 -20.84 10.21
CA LEU A 272 -16.86 -19.81 10.55
C LEU A 272 -15.99 -20.20 11.75
N ASP A 273 -16.56 -20.92 12.72
CA ASP A 273 -15.82 -21.41 13.89
C ASP A 273 -14.82 -22.50 13.54
N VAL A 274 -15.18 -23.41 12.64
CA VAL A 274 -14.24 -24.40 12.07
C VAL A 274 -13.08 -23.68 11.37
N LYS A 275 -13.37 -22.72 10.48
CA LYS A 275 -12.34 -21.94 9.78
C LYS A 275 -11.44 -21.13 10.72
N LEU A 276 -12.02 -20.56 11.77
CA LEU A 276 -11.26 -19.77 12.73
C LEU A 276 -10.32 -20.64 13.57
N ASN A 277 -10.74 -21.86 13.92
CA ASN A 277 -9.91 -22.84 14.61
C ASN A 277 -8.79 -23.38 13.71
N GLU A 278 -9.09 -23.71 12.45
CA GLU A 278 -8.10 -24.10 11.45
C GLU A 278 -7.01 -23.02 11.28
N LYS A 279 -7.43 -21.76 11.08
CA LYS A 279 -6.51 -20.63 10.94
C LYS A 279 -5.72 -20.33 12.21
N SER A 280 -6.34 -20.48 13.39
CA SER A 280 -5.64 -20.32 14.67
C SER A 280 -4.62 -21.44 14.93
N LEU A 281 -4.83 -22.63 14.36
CA LEU A 281 -3.89 -23.74 14.41
C LEU A 281 -2.72 -23.49 13.44
N GLU A 282 -3.01 -23.10 12.20
CA GLU A 282 -2.00 -22.66 11.21
C GLU A 282 -1.09 -21.55 11.77
N LEU A 283 -1.62 -20.63 12.60
CA LEU A 283 -0.83 -19.58 13.25
C LEU A 283 0.16 -20.12 14.29
N LYS A 284 -0.19 -21.20 15.00
CA LYS A 284 0.67 -21.80 16.03
C LYS A 284 1.83 -22.59 15.42
N ASP A 285 1.68 -23.02 14.17
CA ASP A 285 2.66 -23.85 13.47
C ASP A 285 3.74 -23.04 12.72
N ILE A 286 3.65 -21.69 12.70
CA ILE A 286 4.58 -20.75 12.03
C ILE A 286 5.65 -20.21 12.98
#